data_AF-A0A0V0XR35-F1
#
_entry.id   AF-A0A0V0XR35-F1
#
_cell.length_a   1.000
_cell.length_b   1.000
_cell.length_c   1.000
_cell.angle_alpha   90.00
_cell.angle_beta   90.00
_cell.angle_gamma   90.00
#
_symmetry.space_group_name_H-M   'P 1'
#
loop_
_entity.id
_entity.type
_entity.pdbx_description
1 polymer ?
#
loop_
_entity_poly.entity_id
_entity_poly.type
_entity_poly.pdbx_seq_one_letter_code
_entity_poly.pdbx_strand_id
1 'polypeptide(L)'
;MEKPEKVFFLLEQLRLCILRNDFVRSSIIAKKISPRFFKSDIIVKHQDLKFKYYKLMILLDLYNKNYVGVSNHYYNLSETEAFLDKAKIITFLKNAVVYAILAPYSEEQWATVRRVSEDSNFDQIPKYKELVQLFIKEEIISWKKDILGVYDKLKAWNASSTDYVEEYVESEEHVLANLEQLQCRVGEHNMRIVSKYYSRIYLNRIAELVDWNVEKTEEFLCKLIVNGTIPLAKICRPSGVVNFVPKKKSEEELDDWAVGTVDVMEKINKVTHLILKERMMYKNVHSFCEEEDSDEEDWFTDTLFKRQSSDYDEYFDEPDENTEDAYAEMDESISESISESDLKAMESELMKSSIELEDISEVEVVFDRPFL
;
A
#
# COMPACT_ATOMS: atom_id res chain seq x y z
N MET A 1 10.69 47.60 -7.92
CA MET A 1 9.42 46.90 -8.23
C MET A 1 8.91 46.29 -6.95
N GLU A 2 7.66 46.58 -6.62
CA GLU A 2 7.01 45.94 -5.49
C GLU A 2 6.82 44.45 -5.78
N LYS A 3 6.86 43.62 -4.74
CA LYS A 3 6.70 42.16 -4.86
C LYS A 3 5.44 41.72 -5.66
N PRO A 4 4.24 42.33 -5.51
CA PRO A 4 3.06 41.94 -6.28
C PRO A 4 3.16 42.27 -7.78
N GLU A 5 3.73 43.42 -8.15
CA GLU A 5 3.91 43.81 -9.55
C GLU A 5 4.81 42.82 -10.29
N LYS A 6 5.89 42.37 -9.63
CA LYS A 6 6.79 41.36 -10.18
C LYS A 6 6.07 40.04 -10.46
N VAL A 7 5.17 39.61 -9.57
CA VAL A 7 4.36 38.40 -9.77
C VAL A 7 3.37 38.60 -10.92
N PHE A 8 2.72 39.77 -11.01
CA PHE A 8 1.84 40.08 -12.13
C PHE A 8 2.55 39.99 -13.49
N PHE A 9 3.74 40.58 -13.63
CA PHE A 9 4.53 40.49 -14.86
C PHE A 9 4.92 39.06 -15.20
N LEU A 10 5.30 38.24 -14.20
CA LEU A 10 5.61 36.82 -14.42
C LEU A 10 4.38 36.03 -14.88
N LEU A 11 3.18 36.32 -14.34
CA LEU A 11 1.94 35.68 -14.75
C LEU A 11 1.54 36.03 -16.19
N GLU A 12 1.71 37.28 -16.60
CA GLU A 12 1.47 37.66 -18.01
C GLU A 12 2.47 37.00 -18.95
N GLN A 13 3.74 36.92 -18.54
CA GLN A 13 4.76 36.19 -19.30
C GLN A 13 4.38 34.71 -19.47
N LEU A 14 3.89 34.09 -18.41
CA LEU A 14 3.43 32.70 -18.43
C LEU A 14 2.24 32.53 -19.39
N ARG A 15 1.23 33.40 -19.30
CA ARG A 15 0.08 33.40 -20.21
C ARG A 15 0.52 33.48 -21.67
N LEU A 16 1.41 34.40 -22.00
CA LEU A 16 1.94 34.56 -23.37
C LEU A 16 2.74 33.34 -23.84
N CYS A 17 3.49 32.69 -22.95
CA CYS A 17 4.22 31.48 -23.29
C CYS A 17 3.28 30.29 -23.57
N ILE A 18 2.18 30.17 -22.81
CA ILE A 18 1.14 29.16 -23.04
C ILE A 18 0.45 29.40 -24.40
N LEU A 19 0.08 30.64 -24.72
CA LEU A 19 -0.50 30.98 -26.03
C LEU A 19 0.44 30.68 -27.20
N ARG A 20 1.75 30.74 -26.97
CA ARG A 20 2.78 30.39 -27.94
C ARG A 20 3.10 28.88 -27.99
N ASN A 21 2.45 28.07 -27.16
CA ASN A 21 2.71 26.63 -26.98
C ASN A 21 4.16 26.31 -26.55
N ASP A 22 4.82 27.23 -25.83
CA ASP A 22 6.17 27.02 -25.29
C ASP A 22 6.10 26.58 -23.82
N PHE A 23 5.84 25.29 -23.64
CA PHE A 23 5.61 24.69 -22.32
C PHE A 23 6.89 24.53 -21.49
N VAL A 24 8.04 24.33 -22.13
CA VAL A 24 9.34 24.23 -21.45
C VAL A 24 9.68 25.56 -20.78
N ARG A 25 9.58 26.66 -21.52
CA ARG A 25 9.80 28.00 -20.95
C ARG A 25 8.75 28.34 -19.89
N SER A 26 7.49 27.95 -20.11
CA SER A 26 6.42 28.14 -19.14
C SER A 26 6.72 27.44 -17.80
N SER A 27 7.22 26.21 -17.82
CA SER A 27 7.62 25.47 -16.60
C SER A 27 8.77 26.17 -15.85
N ILE A 28 9.74 26.71 -16.58
CA ILE A 28 10.86 27.46 -15.99
C ILE A 28 10.36 28.75 -15.33
N ILE A 29 9.40 29.46 -15.95
CA ILE A 29 8.80 30.67 -15.39
C ILE A 29 7.94 30.33 -14.16
N ALA A 30 7.16 29.25 -14.21
CA ALA A 30 6.34 28.77 -13.10
C ALA A 30 7.18 28.54 -11.82
N LYS A 31 8.36 27.90 -11.95
CA LYS A 31 9.28 27.67 -10.83
C LYS A 31 9.82 28.95 -10.18
N LYS A 32 9.81 30.09 -10.89
CA LYS A 32 10.25 31.39 -10.34
C LYS A 32 9.19 32.02 -9.42
N ILE A 33 7.95 31.57 -9.48
CA ILE A 33 6.86 32.07 -8.64
C ILE A 33 6.86 31.24 -7.36
N SER A 34 7.14 31.88 -6.21
CA SER A 34 7.18 31.16 -4.94
C SER A 34 5.76 30.84 -4.44
N PRO A 35 5.40 29.58 -4.16
CA PRO A 35 4.07 29.24 -3.64
C PRO A 35 3.80 29.80 -2.24
N ARG A 36 4.87 30.09 -1.46
CA ARG A 36 4.78 30.79 -0.16
C ARG A 36 4.22 32.20 -0.29
N PHE A 37 4.40 32.85 -1.44
CA PHE A 37 3.85 34.18 -1.70
C PHE A 37 2.32 34.18 -1.62
N PHE A 38 1.65 33.06 -1.94
CA PHE A 38 0.19 32.96 -1.94
C PHE A 38 -0.43 32.57 -0.59
N LYS A 39 0.40 32.31 0.44
CA LYS A 39 -0.03 31.95 1.81
C LYS A 39 0.02 33.12 2.80
N SER A 40 0.63 34.25 2.44
CA SER A 40 0.77 35.40 3.36
C SER A 40 -0.48 36.30 3.38
N ASP A 41 -0.82 36.83 4.56
CA ASP A 41 -2.01 37.66 4.88
C ASP A 41 -2.19 38.95 4.06
N ILE A 42 -1.19 39.32 3.24
CA ILE A 42 -1.18 40.52 2.39
C ILE A 42 -2.24 40.45 1.25
N ILE A 43 -2.86 39.28 1.04
CA ILE A 43 -3.55 38.90 -0.22
C ILE A 43 -5.07 39.10 -0.21
N VAL A 44 -5.67 39.65 0.85
CA VAL A 44 -7.09 40.09 0.76
C VAL A 44 -7.29 41.04 -0.45
N LYS A 45 -6.25 41.76 -0.89
CA LYS A 45 -6.26 42.67 -2.05
C LYS A 45 -5.87 42.04 -3.40
N HIS A 46 -5.31 40.83 -3.45
CA HIS A 46 -4.76 40.23 -4.69
C HIS A 46 -5.22 38.77 -4.92
N GLN A 47 -6.44 38.44 -4.48
CA GLN A 47 -7.08 37.14 -4.76
C GLN A 47 -7.16 36.85 -6.27
N ASP A 48 -7.34 37.89 -7.09
CA ASP A 48 -7.35 37.79 -8.56
C ASP A 48 -6.03 37.25 -9.14
N LEU A 49 -4.88 37.63 -8.55
CA LEU A 49 -3.57 37.12 -8.98
C LEU A 49 -3.40 35.65 -8.62
N LYS A 50 -3.90 35.24 -7.44
CA LYS A 50 -3.91 33.84 -6.99
C LYS A 50 -4.78 32.99 -7.92
N PHE A 51 -5.96 33.49 -8.29
CA PHE A 51 -6.85 32.82 -9.24
C PHE A 51 -6.21 32.66 -10.62
N LYS A 52 -5.64 33.74 -11.17
CA LYS A 52 -4.96 33.72 -12.46
C LYS A 52 -3.76 32.78 -12.45
N TYR A 53 -3.00 32.74 -11.35
CA TYR A 53 -1.90 31.79 -11.17
C TYR A 53 -2.39 30.35 -11.27
N TYR A 54 -3.37 29.95 -10.45
CA TYR A 54 -3.85 28.56 -10.48
C TYR A 54 -4.48 28.17 -11.80
N LYS A 55 -5.23 29.06 -12.46
CA LYS A 55 -5.76 28.80 -13.81
C LYS A 55 -4.63 28.48 -14.80
N LEU A 56 -3.56 29.28 -14.81
CA LEU A 56 -2.43 29.06 -15.71
C LEU A 56 -1.60 27.81 -15.33
N MET A 57 -1.50 27.48 -14.04
CA MET A 57 -0.84 26.25 -13.57
C MET A 57 -1.60 25.00 -13.98
N ILE A 58 -2.93 25.00 -13.84
CA ILE A 58 -3.77 23.88 -14.28
C ILE A 58 -3.56 23.63 -15.78
N LEU A 59 -3.56 24.67 -16.62
CA LEU A 59 -3.30 24.53 -18.06
C LEU A 59 -1.93 23.93 -18.35
N LEU A 60 -0.91 24.37 -17.63
CA LEU A 60 0.45 23.86 -17.79
C LEU A 60 0.56 22.38 -17.38
N ASP A 61 -0.03 22.01 -16.25
CA ASP A 61 0.02 20.64 -15.73
C ASP A 61 -0.84 19.67 -16.53
N LEU A 62 -1.97 20.13 -17.09
CA LEU A 62 -2.77 19.36 -18.04
C LEU A 62 -1.96 19.02 -19.29
N TYR A 63 -1.21 19.98 -19.84
CA TYR A 63 -0.33 19.71 -20.97
C TYR A 63 0.79 18.72 -20.62
N ASN A 64 1.40 18.87 -19.45
CA ASN A 64 2.44 17.96 -18.96
C ASN A 64 1.88 16.59 -18.51
N LYS A 65 0.55 16.38 -18.54
CA LYS A 65 -0.14 15.19 -18.03
C LYS A 65 0.15 14.91 -16.54
N ASN A 66 0.43 15.95 -15.77
CA ASN A 66 0.65 15.86 -14.33
C ASN A 66 -0.68 16.03 -13.57
N TYR A 67 -1.48 14.97 -13.49
CA TYR A 67 -2.81 15.02 -12.88
C TYR A 67 -2.80 15.26 -11.36
N VAL A 68 -1.74 14.83 -10.65
CA VAL A 68 -1.59 15.09 -9.20
C VAL A 68 -1.42 16.58 -8.94
N GLY A 69 -0.61 17.26 -9.75
CA GLY A 69 -0.44 18.71 -9.71
C GLY A 69 -1.76 19.44 -9.95
N VAL A 70 -2.49 19.04 -10.99
CA VAL A 70 -3.82 19.59 -11.31
C VAL A 70 -4.78 19.44 -10.13
N SER A 71 -4.88 18.24 -9.54
CA SER A 71 -5.75 17.99 -8.39
C SER A 71 -5.40 18.89 -7.19
N ASN A 72 -4.11 19.00 -6.86
CA ASN A 72 -3.64 19.89 -5.80
C ASN A 72 -3.95 21.35 -6.09
N HIS A 73 -3.83 21.81 -7.33
CA HIS A 73 -4.17 23.18 -7.72
C HIS A 73 -5.66 23.47 -7.59
N TYR A 74 -6.54 22.53 -7.96
CA TYR A 74 -7.99 22.65 -7.71
C TYR A 74 -8.33 22.61 -6.22
N TYR A 75 -7.62 21.79 -5.42
CA TYR A 75 -7.81 21.72 -3.98
C TYR A 75 -7.43 23.04 -3.29
N ASN A 76 -6.24 23.58 -3.58
CA ASN A 76 -5.80 24.88 -3.06
C ASN A 76 -6.73 26.03 -3.50
N LEU A 77 -7.44 25.86 -4.62
CA LEU A 77 -8.46 26.81 -5.06
C LEU A 77 -9.73 26.71 -4.21
N SER A 78 -10.13 25.50 -3.80
CA SER A 78 -11.25 25.30 -2.87
C SER A 78 -10.97 25.79 -1.45
N GLU A 79 -9.72 25.73 -0.97
CA GLU A 79 -9.29 26.33 0.30
C GLU A 79 -9.29 27.87 0.26
N THR A 80 -9.28 28.46 -0.94
CA THR A 80 -9.24 29.92 -1.05
C THR A 80 -10.64 30.49 -0.81
N GLU A 81 -10.87 30.99 0.40
CA GLU A 81 -12.12 31.61 0.91
C GLU A 81 -12.57 32.90 0.17
N ALA A 82 -11.98 33.22 -0.99
CA ALA A 82 -12.32 34.38 -1.81
C ALA A 82 -13.70 34.30 -2.49
N PHE A 83 -14.26 33.09 -2.60
CA PHE A 83 -15.54 32.86 -3.27
C PHE A 83 -16.64 32.65 -2.23
N LEU A 84 -17.51 33.64 -2.07
CA LEU A 84 -18.78 33.50 -1.34
C LEU A 84 -19.70 32.40 -1.93
N ASP A 85 -19.43 31.93 -3.15
CA ASP A 85 -20.23 30.94 -3.88
C ASP A 85 -19.86 29.50 -3.52
N LYS A 86 -20.61 28.90 -2.59
CA LYS A 86 -20.52 27.47 -2.26
C LYS A 86 -20.58 26.55 -3.50
N ALA A 87 -21.31 26.95 -4.55
CA ALA A 87 -21.42 26.19 -5.80
C ALA A 87 -20.08 26.03 -6.54
N LYS A 88 -19.24 27.08 -6.56
CA LYS A 88 -17.93 27.04 -7.25
C LYS A 88 -16.91 26.19 -6.49
N ILE A 89 -16.95 26.25 -5.16
CA ILE A 89 -16.15 25.39 -4.28
C ILE A 89 -16.48 23.91 -4.55
N ILE A 90 -17.77 23.57 -4.65
CA ILE A 90 -18.22 22.22 -4.99
C ILE A 90 -17.70 21.80 -6.37
N THR A 91 -17.72 22.67 -7.38
CA THR A 91 -17.16 22.32 -8.72
C THR A 91 -15.66 22.12 -8.70
N PHE A 92 -14.90 22.93 -7.95
CA PHE A 92 -13.46 22.75 -7.82
C PHE A 92 -13.13 21.45 -7.08
N LEU A 93 -13.89 21.11 -6.04
CA LEU A 93 -13.72 19.86 -5.32
C LEU A 93 -14.02 18.64 -6.22
N LYS A 94 -15.09 18.69 -7.04
CA LYS A 94 -15.38 17.65 -8.04
C LYS A 94 -14.20 17.44 -9.00
N ASN A 95 -13.66 18.53 -9.54
CA ASN A 95 -12.54 18.45 -10.48
C ASN A 95 -11.27 17.94 -9.77
N ALA A 96 -11.01 18.36 -8.53
CA ALA A 96 -9.89 17.87 -7.74
C ALA A 96 -9.95 16.34 -7.55
N VAL A 97 -11.12 15.81 -7.20
CA VAL A 97 -11.36 14.36 -7.03
C VAL A 97 -11.10 13.60 -8.32
N VAL A 98 -11.65 14.10 -9.41
CA VAL A 98 -11.53 13.47 -10.72
C VAL A 98 -10.06 13.37 -11.11
N TYR A 99 -9.33 14.49 -11.07
CA TYR A 99 -7.91 14.47 -11.42
C TYR A 99 -7.05 13.67 -10.43
N ALA A 100 -7.46 13.54 -9.16
CA ALA A 100 -6.80 12.65 -8.21
C ALA A 100 -6.94 11.17 -8.57
N ILE A 101 -8.07 10.77 -9.16
CA ILE A 101 -8.34 9.39 -9.60
C ILE A 101 -7.70 9.10 -10.95
N LEU A 102 -7.66 10.08 -11.87
CA LEU A 102 -6.99 9.93 -13.16
C LEU A 102 -5.45 9.84 -13.02
N ALA A 103 -4.90 10.36 -11.93
CA ALA A 103 -3.46 10.30 -11.66
C ALA A 103 -2.95 8.86 -11.47
N PRO A 104 -1.72 8.55 -11.93
CA PRO A 104 -1.07 7.27 -11.64
C PRO A 104 -0.87 7.07 -10.15
N TYR A 105 -0.82 5.80 -9.71
CA TYR A 105 -0.57 5.53 -8.31
C TYR A 105 0.83 6.00 -7.92
N SER A 106 0.86 6.83 -6.90
CA SER A 106 2.06 7.36 -6.27
C SER A 106 1.73 7.66 -4.81
N GLU A 107 2.74 7.72 -3.95
CA GLU A 107 2.56 8.17 -2.57
C GLU A 107 1.90 9.56 -2.52
N GLU A 108 2.28 10.45 -3.44
CA GLU A 108 1.67 11.78 -3.56
C GLU A 108 0.19 11.69 -3.93
N GLN A 109 -0.17 10.82 -4.87
CA GLN A 109 -1.55 10.62 -5.30
C GLN A 109 -2.40 10.11 -4.13
N TRP A 110 -1.92 9.10 -3.40
CA TRP A 110 -2.63 8.58 -2.24
C TRP A 110 -2.77 9.62 -1.11
N ALA A 111 -1.73 10.44 -0.89
CA ALA A 111 -1.82 11.56 0.05
C ALA A 111 -2.87 12.60 -0.37
N THR A 112 -2.99 12.90 -1.67
CA THR A 112 -4.06 13.80 -2.17
C THR A 112 -5.45 13.20 -2.02
N VAL A 113 -5.64 11.92 -2.35
CA VAL A 113 -6.94 11.24 -2.21
C VAL A 113 -7.37 11.19 -0.75
N ARG A 114 -6.44 10.87 0.16
CA ARG A 114 -6.70 10.89 1.61
C ARG A 114 -7.13 12.28 2.07
N ARG A 115 -6.37 13.32 1.72
CA ARG A 115 -6.70 14.70 2.10
C ARG A 115 -8.11 15.08 1.64
N VAL A 116 -8.42 14.81 0.37
CA VAL A 116 -9.74 15.12 -0.21
C VAL A 116 -10.87 14.32 0.46
N SER A 117 -10.59 13.11 0.95
CA SER A 117 -11.58 12.28 1.66
C SER A 117 -11.85 12.73 3.09
N GLU A 118 -10.92 13.45 3.72
CA GLU A 118 -11.03 13.95 5.09
C GLU A 118 -11.82 15.28 5.16
N ASP A 119 -12.01 15.96 4.04
CA ASP A 119 -12.70 17.26 4.01
C ASP A 119 -14.21 17.14 4.30
N SER A 120 -14.73 17.99 5.19
CA SER A 120 -16.16 18.02 5.53
C SER A 120 -17.08 18.43 4.37
N ASN A 121 -16.55 19.12 3.36
CA ASN A 121 -17.31 19.51 2.16
C ASN A 121 -17.63 18.30 1.25
N PHE A 122 -17.00 17.16 1.50
CA PHE A 122 -17.18 15.93 0.73
C PHE A 122 -18.55 15.28 0.96
N ASP A 123 -19.17 15.52 2.12
CA ASP A 123 -20.53 15.04 2.43
C ASP A 123 -21.59 15.66 1.53
N GLN A 124 -21.32 16.83 0.95
CA GLN A 124 -22.23 17.49 0.01
C GLN A 124 -22.26 16.80 -1.37
N ILE A 125 -21.33 15.86 -1.62
CA ILE A 125 -21.18 15.18 -2.90
C ILE A 125 -21.14 13.64 -2.68
N PRO A 126 -22.27 13.02 -2.34
CA PRO A 126 -22.31 11.60 -1.94
C PRO A 126 -21.85 10.64 -3.05
N LYS A 127 -22.09 10.97 -4.33
CA LYS A 127 -21.69 10.13 -5.47
C LYS A 127 -20.17 10.05 -5.68
N TYR A 128 -19.47 11.17 -5.52
CA TYR A 128 -18.01 11.20 -5.65
C TYR A 128 -17.35 10.64 -4.39
N LYS A 129 -18.04 10.71 -3.26
CA LYS A 129 -17.64 10.03 -2.03
C LYS A 129 -17.66 8.52 -2.17
N GLU A 130 -18.74 7.97 -2.71
CA GLU A 130 -18.82 6.53 -3.01
C GLU A 130 -17.68 6.09 -3.93
N LEU A 131 -17.41 6.86 -5.00
CA LEU A 131 -16.29 6.59 -5.90
C LEU A 131 -14.94 6.56 -5.19
N VAL A 132 -14.62 7.61 -4.43
CA VAL A 132 -13.34 7.70 -3.72
C VAL A 132 -13.24 6.57 -2.68
N GLN A 133 -14.35 6.24 -2.01
CA GLN A 133 -14.39 5.11 -1.09
C GLN A 133 -14.11 3.77 -1.79
N LEU A 134 -14.55 3.56 -3.04
CA LEU A 134 -14.19 2.35 -3.79
C LEU A 134 -12.68 2.24 -4.04
N PHE A 135 -12.00 3.36 -4.32
CA PHE A 135 -10.53 3.37 -4.49
C PHE A 135 -9.75 3.33 -3.17
N ILE A 136 -10.33 3.81 -2.08
CA ILE A 136 -9.75 3.70 -0.72
C ILE A 136 -9.89 2.26 -0.21
N LYS A 137 -11.03 1.62 -0.46
CA LYS A 137 -11.22 0.20 -0.17
C LYS A 137 -10.28 -0.62 -1.03
N GLU A 138 -9.60 -1.56 -0.41
CA GLU A 138 -8.68 -2.47 -1.11
C GLU A 138 -9.44 -3.65 -1.75
N GLU A 139 -10.57 -3.35 -2.41
CA GLU A 139 -11.46 -4.33 -3.05
C GLU A 139 -11.41 -4.21 -4.57
N ILE A 140 -11.57 -5.34 -5.27
CA ILE A 140 -11.54 -5.38 -6.75
C ILE A 140 -12.77 -4.66 -7.30
N ILE A 141 -12.54 -3.74 -8.24
CA ILE A 141 -13.59 -2.93 -8.88
C ILE A 141 -13.94 -3.55 -10.22
N SER A 142 -15.22 -3.89 -10.43
CA SER A 142 -15.72 -4.38 -11.71
C SER A 142 -16.10 -3.23 -12.64
N TRP A 143 -15.36 -3.03 -13.74
CA TRP A 143 -15.60 -1.92 -14.68
C TRP A 143 -17.05 -1.87 -15.21
N LYS A 144 -17.62 -3.03 -15.58
CA LYS A 144 -18.97 -3.08 -16.17
C LYS A 144 -20.09 -2.84 -15.16
N LYS A 145 -19.92 -3.29 -13.91
CA LYS A 145 -20.97 -3.24 -12.89
C LYS A 145 -20.92 -1.95 -12.08
N ASP A 146 -19.73 -1.61 -11.60
CA ASP A 146 -19.55 -0.54 -10.62
C ASP A 146 -19.34 0.82 -11.30
N ILE A 147 -18.71 0.81 -12.47
CA ILE A 147 -18.41 2.04 -13.22
C ILE A 147 -19.48 2.29 -14.27
N LEU A 148 -19.72 1.39 -15.22
CA LEU A 148 -20.70 1.69 -16.28
C LEU A 148 -22.13 1.95 -15.74
N GLY A 149 -22.55 1.20 -14.71
CA GLY A 149 -23.87 1.38 -14.07
C GLY A 149 -24.07 2.71 -13.31
N VAL A 150 -22.98 3.28 -12.77
CA VAL A 150 -23.00 4.55 -12.02
C VAL A 150 -22.65 5.73 -12.95
N TYR A 151 -21.80 5.50 -13.96
CA TYR A 151 -21.19 6.53 -14.81
C TYR A 151 -21.84 6.74 -16.17
N ASP A 152 -22.75 5.87 -16.65
CA ASP A 152 -23.63 6.25 -17.78
C ASP A 152 -24.49 7.47 -17.43
N LYS A 153 -24.76 7.70 -16.14
CA LYS A 153 -25.37 8.94 -15.61
C LYS A 153 -24.39 10.11 -15.54
N LEU A 154 -23.08 9.85 -15.54
CA LEU A 154 -22.00 10.83 -15.68
C LEU A 154 -21.64 11.11 -17.15
N LYS A 155 -22.25 10.53 -18.19
CA LYS A 155 -22.13 11.18 -19.53
C LYS A 155 -22.80 12.57 -19.56
N ALA A 156 -23.72 12.83 -18.61
CA ALA A 156 -24.23 14.16 -18.30
C ALA A 156 -23.26 15.06 -17.49
N TRP A 157 -22.08 14.55 -17.11
CA TRP A 157 -21.04 15.22 -16.32
C TRP A 157 -20.37 16.38 -17.06
N ASN A 158 -20.27 16.29 -18.39
CA ASN A 158 -19.63 17.33 -19.22
C ASN A 158 -20.57 18.48 -19.58
N ALA A 159 -21.88 18.32 -19.37
CA ALA A 159 -22.85 19.33 -19.82
C ALA A 159 -23.11 20.46 -18.81
N SER A 160 -22.66 20.33 -17.55
CA SER A 160 -23.13 21.25 -16.48
C SER A 160 -22.06 21.68 -15.46
N SER A 161 -20.78 21.39 -15.67
CA SER A 161 -19.74 21.80 -14.70
C SER A 161 -18.46 22.37 -15.30
N THR A 162 -18.44 22.66 -16.61
CA THR A 162 -17.27 23.21 -17.31
C THR A 162 -17.41 24.71 -17.58
N ASP A 163 -17.67 25.51 -16.54
CA ASP A 163 -17.92 26.96 -16.70
C ASP A 163 -16.70 27.85 -16.32
N TYR A 164 -15.49 27.28 -16.19
CA TYR A 164 -14.35 28.09 -15.70
C TYR A 164 -13.05 27.99 -16.50
N VAL A 165 -12.98 27.09 -17.48
CA VAL A 165 -11.88 27.04 -18.45
C VAL A 165 -12.45 27.08 -19.87
N GLU A 166 -13.09 28.19 -20.21
CA GLU A 166 -13.65 28.47 -21.56
C GLU A 166 -12.62 28.32 -22.72
N GLU A 167 -11.33 28.27 -22.41
CA GLU A 167 -10.25 28.17 -23.42
C GLU A 167 -9.68 26.74 -23.57
N TYR A 168 -10.08 25.79 -22.72
CA TYR A 168 -9.91 24.36 -22.97
C TYR A 168 -11.28 23.83 -23.38
N VAL A 169 -11.58 24.00 -24.67
CA VAL A 169 -12.64 23.23 -25.31
C VAL A 169 -12.29 21.77 -25.07
N GLU A 170 -13.05 21.09 -24.20
CA GLU A 170 -13.03 19.64 -24.07
C GLU A 170 -13.42 19.07 -25.43
N SER A 171 -12.41 18.89 -26.28
CA SER A 171 -12.55 18.18 -27.53
C SER A 171 -13.05 16.78 -27.17
N GLU A 172 -13.94 16.19 -27.97
CA GLU A 172 -14.43 14.83 -27.73
C GLU A 172 -13.28 13.82 -27.55
N GLU A 173 -12.14 14.10 -28.17
CA GLU A 173 -10.86 13.39 -28.00
C GLU A 173 -10.31 13.43 -26.56
N HIS A 174 -10.41 14.55 -25.85
CA HIS A 174 -9.98 14.67 -24.46
C HIS A 174 -10.88 13.88 -23.52
N VAL A 175 -12.19 13.86 -23.79
CA VAL A 175 -13.15 13.07 -23.01
C VAL A 175 -12.89 11.58 -23.20
N LEU A 176 -12.65 11.15 -24.45
CA LEU A 176 -12.30 9.77 -24.76
C LEU A 176 -10.97 9.36 -24.11
N ALA A 177 -9.94 10.22 -24.20
CA ALA A 177 -8.66 9.99 -23.54
C ALA A 177 -8.78 9.90 -22.02
N ASN A 178 -9.63 10.73 -21.40
CA ASN A 178 -9.89 10.69 -19.96
C ASN A 178 -10.59 9.38 -19.53
N LEU A 179 -11.51 8.87 -20.36
CA LEU A 179 -12.19 7.59 -20.11
C LEU A 179 -11.23 6.40 -20.25
N GLU A 180 -10.38 6.41 -21.27
CA GLU A 180 -9.34 5.40 -21.43
C GLU A 180 -8.36 5.41 -20.24
N GLN A 181 -7.97 6.60 -19.79
CA GLN A 181 -7.12 6.72 -18.61
C GLN A 181 -7.81 6.19 -17.36
N LEU A 182 -9.08 6.53 -17.13
CA LEU A 182 -9.84 5.99 -15.99
C LEU A 182 -9.86 4.46 -16.03
N GLN A 183 -10.05 3.86 -17.22
CA GLN A 183 -10.00 2.40 -17.38
C GLN A 183 -8.63 1.83 -17.01
N CYS A 184 -7.54 2.47 -17.45
CA CYS A 184 -6.20 2.07 -17.04
C CYS A 184 -5.99 2.18 -15.53
N ARG A 185 -6.51 3.22 -14.87
CA ARG A 185 -6.36 3.40 -13.40
C ARG A 185 -7.12 2.37 -12.59
N VAL A 186 -8.31 1.99 -13.04
CA VAL A 186 -9.07 0.90 -12.43
C VAL A 186 -8.33 -0.43 -12.59
N GLY A 187 -7.76 -0.69 -13.77
CA GLY A 187 -6.91 -1.86 -14.00
C GLY A 187 -5.66 -1.87 -13.11
N GLU A 188 -5.03 -0.71 -12.91
CA GLU A 188 -3.87 -0.54 -12.01
C GLU A 188 -4.24 -0.84 -10.56
N HIS A 189 -5.35 -0.29 -10.07
CA HIS A 189 -5.88 -0.56 -8.72
C HIS A 189 -6.16 -2.05 -8.51
N ASN A 190 -6.88 -2.67 -9.45
CA ASN A 190 -7.19 -4.10 -9.39
C ASN A 190 -5.93 -4.96 -9.38
N MET A 191 -4.93 -4.63 -10.21
CA MET A 191 -3.67 -5.38 -10.22
C MET A 191 -2.88 -5.24 -8.92
N ARG A 192 -2.90 -4.05 -8.29
CA ARG A 192 -2.27 -3.83 -6.99
C ARG A 192 -2.95 -4.65 -5.89
N ILE A 193 -4.27 -4.71 -5.89
CA ILE A 193 -5.04 -5.56 -4.97
C ILE A 193 -4.69 -7.02 -5.21
N VAL A 194 -4.69 -7.47 -6.46
CA VAL A 194 -4.31 -8.84 -6.79
C VAL A 194 -2.90 -9.16 -6.29
N SER A 195 -1.94 -8.25 -6.44
CA SER A 195 -0.58 -8.42 -5.94
C SER A 195 -0.47 -8.49 -4.41
N LYS A 196 -1.41 -7.89 -3.67
CA LYS A 196 -1.43 -7.94 -2.20
C LYS A 196 -1.99 -9.24 -1.68
N TYR A 197 -3.07 -9.74 -2.30
CA TYR A 197 -3.83 -10.88 -1.78
C TYR A 197 -3.46 -12.22 -2.42
N TYR A 198 -2.92 -12.24 -3.65
CA TYR A 198 -2.57 -13.47 -4.34
C TYR A 198 -1.06 -13.66 -4.44
N SER A 199 -0.58 -14.83 -4.02
CA SER A 199 0.81 -15.25 -4.25
C SER A 199 1.04 -15.68 -5.69
N ARG A 200 0.12 -16.49 -6.23
CA ARG A 200 0.16 -17.08 -7.57
C ARG A 200 -1.23 -17.09 -8.19
N ILE A 201 -1.35 -16.66 -9.44
CA ILE A 201 -2.65 -16.62 -10.14
C ILE A 201 -2.48 -16.86 -11.65
N TYR A 202 -3.48 -17.48 -12.26
CA TYR A 202 -3.56 -17.64 -13.72
C TYR A 202 -3.92 -16.32 -14.41
N LEU A 203 -3.29 -16.06 -15.55
CA LEU A 203 -3.50 -14.84 -16.35
C LEU A 203 -4.93 -14.76 -16.89
N ASN A 204 -5.53 -15.90 -17.25
CA ASN A 204 -6.95 -16.00 -17.63
C ASN A 204 -7.87 -15.50 -16.53
N ARG A 205 -7.56 -15.84 -15.27
CA ARG A 205 -8.36 -15.40 -14.12
C ARG A 205 -8.20 -13.91 -13.85
N ILE A 206 -6.99 -13.35 -14.00
CA ILE A 206 -6.79 -11.90 -13.94
C ILE A 206 -7.61 -11.19 -15.03
N ALA A 207 -7.61 -11.72 -16.25
CA ALA A 207 -8.36 -11.14 -17.36
C ALA A 207 -9.87 -11.06 -17.08
N GLU A 208 -10.43 -12.09 -16.45
CA GLU A 208 -11.82 -12.07 -15.96
C GLU A 208 -12.06 -11.01 -14.88
N LEU A 209 -11.14 -10.87 -13.92
CA LEU A 209 -11.27 -9.90 -12.81
C LEU A 209 -11.16 -8.43 -13.29
N VAL A 210 -10.37 -8.18 -14.34
CA VAL A 210 -10.15 -6.83 -14.89
C VAL A 210 -11.09 -6.52 -16.08
N ASP A 211 -11.90 -7.49 -16.53
CA ASP A 211 -12.78 -7.35 -17.70
C ASP A 211 -12.01 -7.06 -19.03
N TRP A 212 -10.79 -7.55 -19.18
CA TRP A 212 -9.92 -7.32 -20.34
C TRP A 212 -9.58 -8.60 -21.10
N ASN A 213 -8.99 -8.45 -22.30
CA ASN A 213 -8.40 -9.60 -23.01
C ASN A 213 -7.07 -10.02 -22.37
N VAL A 214 -6.75 -11.31 -22.46
CA VAL A 214 -5.51 -11.96 -21.99
C VAL A 214 -4.25 -11.24 -22.52
N GLU A 215 -4.23 -10.87 -23.80
CA GLU A 215 -3.09 -10.18 -24.40
C GLU A 215 -2.91 -8.75 -23.83
N LYS A 216 -4.01 -8.04 -23.64
CA LYS A 216 -4.00 -6.67 -23.09
C LYS A 216 -3.60 -6.67 -21.62
N THR A 217 -4.04 -7.66 -20.84
CA THR A 217 -3.69 -7.77 -19.42
C THR A 217 -2.20 -8.08 -19.26
N GLU A 218 -1.63 -8.90 -20.14
CA GLU A 218 -0.19 -9.16 -20.16
C GLU A 218 0.61 -7.89 -20.48
N GLU A 219 0.26 -7.17 -21.55
CA GLU A 219 0.95 -5.93 -21.93
C GLU A 219 0.88 -4.89 -20.81
N PHE A 220 -0.28 -4.77 -20.16
CA PHE A 220 -0.46 -3.85 -19.05
C PHE A 220 0.33 -4.26 -17.81
N LEU A 221 0.35 -5.56 -17.47
CA LEU A 221 1.16 -6.07 -16.37
C LEU A 221 2.66 -5.81 -16.60
N CYS A 222 3.14 -6.01 -17.83
CA CYS A 222 4.51 -5.66 -18.21
C CYS A 222 4.80 -4.16 -18.00
N LYS A 223 3.89 -3.26 -18.39
CA LYS A 223 4.02 -1.82 -18.15
C LYS A 223 4.11 -1.50 -16.65
N LEU A 224 3.29 -2.14 -15.82
CA LEU A 224 3.31 -1.93 -14.36
C LEU A 224 4.58 -2.45 -13.69
N ILE A 225 5.13 -3.56 -14.16
CA ILE A 225 6.42 -4.10 -13.69
C ILE A 225 7.55 -3.14 -14.04
N VAL A 226 7.59 -2.66 -15.29
CA VAL A 226 8.62 -1.71 -15.76
C VAL A 226 8.53 -0.37 -15.04
N ASN A 227 7.32 0.13 -14.77
CA ASN A 227 7.09 1.37 -14.02
C ASN A 227 7.44 1.25 -12.53
N GLY A 228 7.64 0.03 -12.01
CA GLY A 228 7.97 -0.21 -10.60
C GLY A 228 6.78 -0.15 -9.64
N THR A 229 5.54 -0.13 -10.15
CA THR A 229 4.33 -0.17 -9.29
C THR A 229 4.15 -1.55 -8.64
N ILE A 230 4.51 -2.62 -9.37
CA ILE A 230 4.47 -4.01 -8.88
C ILE A 230 5.79 -4.69 -9.28
N PRO A 231 6.90 -4.36 -8.59
CA PRO A 231 8.23 -4.79 -9.02
C PRO A 231 8.50 -6.28 -8.80
N LEU A 232 7.74 -6.92 -7.91
CA LEU A 232 7.95 -8.32 -7.52
C LEU A 232 7.29 -9.33 -8.46
N ALA A 233 6.41 -8.88 -9.34
CA ALA A 233 5.65 -9.77 -10.22
C ALA A 233 6.52 -10.40 -11.31
N LYS A 234 6.39 -11.72 -11.49
CA LYS A 234 7.05 -12.50 -12.54
C LYS A 234 6.00 -13.26 -13.35
N ILE A 235 6.12 -13.19 -14.68
CA ILE A 235 5.18 -13.82 -15.62
C ILE A 235 5.84 -15.05 -16.26
N CYS A 236 5.21 -16.23 -16.11
CA CYS A 236 5.56 -17.43 -16.84
C CYS A 236 4.64 -17.58 -18.05
N ARG A 237 5.05 -17.07 -19.22
CA ARG A 237 4.23 -17.08 -20.45
C ARG A 237 3.72 -18.46 -20.89
N PRO A 238 4.54 -19.53 -20.94
CA PRO A 238 4.06 -20.84 -21.42
C PRO A 238 2.97 -21.45 -20.54
N SER A 239 3.08 -21.26 -19.22
CA SER A 239 2.13 -21.79 -18.25
C SER A 239 0.97 -20.82 -17.98
N GLY A 240 1.05 -19.57 -18.44
CA GLY A 240 0.06 -18.54 -18.18
C GLY A 240 -0.10 -18.18 -16.69
N VAL A 241 0.97 -18.33 -15.89
CA VAL A 241 0.92 -18.08 -14.44
C VAL A 241 1.75 -16.86 -14.06
N VAL A 242 1.18 -16.03 -13.19
CA VAL A 242 1.82 -14.86 -12.59
C VAL A 242 2.10 -15.14 -11.12
N ASN A 243 3.36 -14.95 -10.71
CA ASN A 243 3.78 -15.01 -9.31
C ASN A 243 4.06 -13.59 -8.83
N PHE A 244 3.44 -13.16 -7.74
CA PHE A 244 3.66 -11.84 -7.12
C PHE A 244 4.67 -11.87 -5.98
N VAL A 245 4.89 -13.05 -5.39
CA VAL A 245 5.85 -13.25 -4.30
C VAL A 245 7.20 -13.67 -4.90
N PRO A 246 8.31 -13.01 -4.53
CA PRO A 246 9.62 -13.48 -4.92
C PRO A 246 9.87 -14.86 -4.29
N LYS A 247 10.62 -15.71 -4.98
CA LYS A 247 11.10 -16.96 -4.36
C LYS A 247 11.98 -16.56 -3.17
N LYS A 248 11.52 -16.86 -1.96
CA LYS A 248 12.31 -16.66 -0.74
C LYS A 248 13.52 -17.58 -0.76
N LYS A 249 14.61 -17.11 -0.18
CA LYS A 249 15.75 -18.00 0.13
C LYS A 249 15.45 -18.74 1.43
N SER A 250 16.05 -19.92 1.60
CA SER A 250 15.89 -20.70 2.84
C SER A 250 16.28 -19.92 4.10
N GLU A 251 17.24 -18.99 3.99
CA GLU A 251 17.61 -18.07 5.08
C GLU A 251 16.44 -17.16 5.50
N GLU A 252 15.75 -16.54 4.54
CA GLU A 252 14.61 -15.64 4.81
C GLU A 252 13.42 -16.40 5.40
N GLU A 253 13.22 -17.67 5.02
CA GLU A 253 12.17 -18.52 5.61
C GLU A 253 12.47 -18.87 7.07
N LEU A 254 13.74 -19.12 7.41
CA LEU A 254 14.17 -19.35 8.78
C LEU A 254 14.06 -18.08 9.63
N ASP A 255 14.41 -16.92 9.07
CA ASP A 255 14.25 -15.63 9.75
C ASP A 255 12.78 -15.31 10.03
N ASP A 256 11.89 -15.50 9.05
CA ASP A 256 10.44 -15.33 9.23
C ASP A 256 9.89 -16.27 10.31
N TRP A 257 10.38 -17.52 10.35
CA TRP A 257 10.00 -18.50 11.37
C TRP A 257 10.51 -18.13 12.76
N ALA A 258 11.73 -17.60 12.85
CA ALA A 258 12.30 -17.11 14.10
C ALA A 258 11.49 -15.92 14.66
N VAL A 259 11.13 -14.95 13.81
CA VAL A 259 10.26 -13.81 14.18
C VAL A 259 8.90 -14.31 14.67
N GLY A 260 8.29 -15.26 13.94
CA GLY A 260 7.02 -15.86 14.35
C GLY A 260 7.08 -16.55 15.72
N THR A 261 8.20 -17.20 16.04
CA THR A 261 8.41 -17.86 17.33
C THR A 261 8.51 -16.86 18.48
N VAL A 262 9.20 -15.74 18.26
CA VAL A 262 9.28 -14.63 19.23
C VAL A 262 7.91 -14.02 19.47
N ASP A 263 7.14 -13.75 18.42
CA ASP A 263 5.78 -13.20 18.52
C ASP A 263 4.83 -14.10 19.30
N VAL A 264 4.91 -15.42 19.10
CA VAL A 264 4.12 -16.40 19.84
C VAL A 264 4.52 -16.40 21.31
N MET A 265 5.82 -16.39 21.62
CA MET A 265 6.31 -16.34 22.99
C MET A 265 5.87 -15.06 23.71
N GLU A 266 5.90 -13.90 23.04
CA GLU A 266 5.38 -12.65 23.59
C GLU A 266 3.88 -12.71 23.88
N LYS A 267 3.09 -13.28 22.95
CA LYS A 267 1.64 -13.44 23.15
C LYS A 267 1.34 -14.40 24.31
N ILE A 268 2.10 -15.50 24.44
CA ILE A 268 1.97 -16.43 25.57
C ILE A 268 2.27 -15.71 26.87
N ASN A 269 3.37 -14.94 26.96
CA ASN A 269 3.71 -14.16 28.15
C ASN A 269 2.64 -13.13 28.51
N LYS A 270 2.03 -12.46 27.52
CA LYS A 270 0.90 -11.54 27.74
C LYS A 270 -0.30 -12.28 28.31
N VAL A 271 -0.64 -13.45 27.75
CA VAL A 271 -1.76 -14.28 28.20
C VAL A 271 -1.52 -14.81 29.62
N THR A 272 -0.32 -15.30 29.95
CA THR A 272 0.00 -15.78 31.30
C THR A 272 -0.12 -14.66 32.33
N HIS A 273 0.37 -13.46 32.01
CA HIS A 273 0.20 -12.29 32.88
C HIS A 273 -1.27 -11.88 33.06
N LEU A 274 -2.08 -11.95 32.00
CA LEU A 274 -3.52 -11.67 32.07
C LEU A 274 -4.25 -12.71 32.93
N ILE A 275 -3.93 -13.99 32.79
CA ILE A 275 -4.48 -15.08 33.61
C ILE A 275 -4.11 -14.87 35.08
N LEU A 276 -2.86 -14.54 35.39
CA LEU A 276 -2.43 -14.25 36.76
C LEU A 276 -3.18 -13.06 37.35
N LYS A 277 -3.38 -12.00 36.57
CA LYS A 277 -4.15 -10.82 37.00
C LYS A 277 -5.62 -11.17 37.24
N GLU A 278 -6.25 -11.91 36.34
CA GLU A 278 -7.64 -12.36 36.51
C GLU A 278 -7.79 -13.26 37.72
N ARG A 279 -6.86 -14.20 37.95
CA ARG A 279 -6.86 -15.07 39.13
C ARG A 279 -6.72 -14.28 40.43
N MET A 280 -5.85 -13.26 40.47
CA MET A 280 -5.75 -12.35 41.62
C MET A 280 -7.05 -11.57 41.84
N MET A 281 -7.70 -11.08 40.78
CA MET A 281 -9.01 -10.43 40.93
C MET A 281 -10.10 -11.42 41.38
N TYR A 282 -10.15 -12.62 40.81
CA TYR A 282 -11.09 -13.66 41.19
C TYR A 282 -10.91 -14.07 42.65
N LYS A 283 -9.67 -14.25 43.11
CA LYS A 283 -9.35 -14.55 44.50
C LYS A 283 -9.73 -13.40 45.43
N ASN A 284 -9.50 -12.15 45.05
CA ASN A 284 -9.91 -10.99 45.85
C ASN A 284 -11.44 -10.78 45.88
N VAL A 285 -12.15 -11.19 44.84
CA VAL A 285 -13.62 -11.12 44.77
C VAL A 285 -14.25 -12.30 45.51
N HIS A 286 -13.69 -13.51 45.42
CA HIS A 286 -14.15 -14.69 46.17
C HIS A 286 -13.72 -14.65 47.64
N SER A 287 -12.59 -14.03 48.00
CA SER A 287 -12.24 -13.74 49.40
C SER A 287 -13.18 -12.73 50.06
N PHE A 288 -14.07 -12.10 49.29
CA PHE A 288 -15.15 -11.26 49.81
C PHE A 288 -16.48 -12.03 49.96
N CYS A 289 -16.59 -13.24 49.39
CA CYS A 289 -17.81 -14.05 49.40
C CYS A 289 -17.72 -15.30 50.27
N GLU A 290 -16.54 -15.86 50.53
CA GLU A 290 -16.39 -17.04 51.39
C GLU A 290 -15.18 -16.86 52.34
N GLU A 291 -15.44 -16.43 53.57
CA GLU A 291 -14.67 -16.91 54.73
C GLU A 291 -15.23 -18.31 55.06
N GLU A 292 -14.92 -19.34 54.27
CA GLU A 292 -15.08 -20.74 54.71
C GLU A 292 -14.36 -21.69 53.74
N ASP A 293 -13.26 -22.26 54.24
CA ASP A 293 -12.75 -23.62 54.01
C ASP A 293 -12.72 -24.20 52.58
N SER A 294 -11.52 -24.25 51.99
CA SER A 294 -10.93 -25.51 51.50
C SER A 294 -9.50 -25.31 50.99
N ASP A 295 -8.58 -26.03 51.60
CA ASP A 295 -7.21 -26.23 51.13
C ASP A 295 -7.21 -27.12 49.88
N GLU A 296 -7.62 -26.61 48.72
CA GLU A 296 -7.24 -27.22 47.44
C GLU A 296 -5.86 -26.69 47.04
N GLU A 297 -4.83 -27.51 47.29
CA GLU A 297 -3.46 -27.26 46.87
C GLU A 297 -3.39 -27.02 45.35
N ASP A 298 -3.13 -25.76 45.01
CA ASP A 298 -2.97 -25.27 43.66
C ASP A 298 -1.71 -25.84 42.97
N TRP A 299 -1.83 -27.01 42.32
CA TRP A 299 -0.80 -27.66 41.49
C TRP A 299 -0.06 -26.69 40.54
N PHE A 300 -0.74 -25.62 40.10
CA PHE A 300 -0.23 -24.66 39.13
C PHE A 300 0.75 -23.63 39.73
N THR A 301 0.58 -23.23 41.00
CA THR A 301 1.54 -22.29 41.65
C THR A 301 2.82 -23.01 42.07
N ASP A 302 2.70 -24.29 42.38
CA ASP A 302 3.81 -25.08 42.92
C ASP A 302 4.82 -25.50 41.83
N THR A 303 4.37 -25.64 40.58
CA THR A 303 5.22 -26.11 39.48
C THR A 303 5.99 -24.99 38.76
N LEU A 304 5.45 -23.76 38.73
CA LEU A 304 6.08 -22.65 37.99
C LEU A 304 7.13 -21.90 38.84
N PHE A 305 6.88 -21.72 40.14
CA PHE A 305 7.83 -21.08 41.06
C PHE A 305 8.94 -22.01 41.54
N LYS A 306 8.70 -23.33 41.69
CA LYS A 306 9.78 -24.30 42.01
C LYS A 306 10.76 -24.48 40.85
N ARG A 307 10.30 -24.52 39.60
CA ARG A 307 11.20 -24.69 38.44
C ARG A 307 12.08 -23.48 38.15
N GLN A 308 11.63 -22.26 38.43
CA GLN A 308 12.48 -21.07 38.26
C GLN A 308 13.54 -20.93 39.36
N SER A 309 13.38 -21.61 40.48
CA SER A 309 14.32 -21.55 41.62
C SER A 309 15.21 -22.77 41.77
N SER A 310 14.87 -23.93 41.19
CA SER A 310 15.68 -25.16 41.33
C SER A 310 16.81 -25.32 40.32
N ASP A 311 16.74 -24.68 39.15
CA ASP A 311 17.60 -25.08 38.02
C ASP A 311 18.83 -24.18 37.82
N TYR A 312 19.10 -23.22 38.71
CA TYR A 312 20.25 -22.30 38.58
C TYR A 312 21.29 -22.33 39.70
N ASP A 313 21.06 -23.05 40.80
CA ASP A 313 21.93 -23.01 41.99
C ASP A 313 22.78 -24.28 42.23
N GLU A 314 22.74 -25.29 41.34
CA GLU A 314 23.41 -26.59 41.59
C GLU A 314 24.57 -26.96 40.65
N TYR A 315 25.07 -26.04 39.82
CA TYR A 315 26.24 -26.29 38.95
C TYR A 315 27.24 -25.12 38.93
N PHE A 316 27.73 -24.72 40.11
CA PHE A 316 28.91 -23.87 40.21
C PHE A 316 29.84 -24.40 41.32
N ASP A 317 30.51 -25.51 41.04
CA ASP A 317 31.69 -25.91 41.81
C ASP A 317 32.83 -24.93 41.49
N GLU A 318 33.47 -24.40 42.54
CA GLU A 318 34.67 -23.58 42.46
C GLU A 318 35.79 -24.33 41.69
N PRO A 319 36.65 -23.63 40.92
CA PRO A 319 37.68 -24.31 40.14
C PRO A 319 38.78 -24.83 41.06
N ASP A 320 38.94 -26.16 41.13
CA ASP A 320 40.07 -26.82 41.76
C ASP A 320 41.33 -26.64 40.91
N GLU A 321 42.41 -26.17 41.53
CA GLU A 321 43.59 -25.56 40.91
C GLU A 321 44.59 -26.58 40.33
N ASN A 322 44.14 -27.74 39.84
CA ASN A 322 45.06 -28.86 39.55
C ASN A 322 44.63 -29.85 38.44
N THR A 323 44.11 -29.36 37.31
CA THR A 323 43.80 -30.21 36.14
C THR A 323 44.27 -29.61 34.80
N GLU A 324 45.52 -29.17 34.71
CA GLU A 324 46.12 -28.68 33.46
C GLU A 324 46.83 -29.77 32.60
N ASP A 325 46.88 -31.03 33.02
CA ASP A 325 47.76 -32.04 32.37
C ASP A 325 47.04 -33.22 31.65
N ALA A 326 45.77 -33.11 31.27
CA ALA A 326 45.03 -34.24 30.65
C ALA A 326 44.55 -34.05 29.20
N TYR A 327 44.89 -32.95 28.52
CA TYR A 327 44.37 -32.65 27.16
C TYR A 327 45.43 -32.65 26.04
N ALA A 328 46.45 -33.50 26.13
CA ALA A 328 47.48 -33.61 25.09
C ALA A 328 47.42 -34.90 24.24
N GLU A 329 46.50 -35.84 24.47
CA GLU A 329 46.48 -37.12 23.74
C GLU A 329 45.06 -37.57 23.38
N MET A 330 44.33 -36.82 22.54
CA MET A 330 43.18 -37.35 21.79
C MET A 330 43.04 -36.67 20.42
N ASP A 331 44.12 -36.62 19.65
CA ASP A 331 44.10 -36.31 18.22
C ASP A 331 44.96 -37.34 17.48
N GLU A 332 44.43 -38.56 17.27
CA GLU A 332 44.98 -39.50 16.28
C GLU A 332 44.04 -40.64 15.82
N SER A 333 42.71 -40.51 15.98
CA SER A 333 41.79 -41.56 15.49
C SER A 333 40.51 -40.99 14.86
N ILE A 334 40.67 -40.23 13.78
CA ILE A 334 39.65 -40.10 12.73
C ILE A 334 40.22 -40.71 11.45
N SER A 335 39.87 -41.97 11.18
CA SER A 335 39.79 -42.51 9.81
C SER A 335 39.09 -43.87 9.82
N GLU A 336 37.79 -43.91 10.06
CA GLU A 336 36.95 -44.98 9.53
C GLU A 336 36.20 -44.44 8.31
N SER A 337 36.60 -44.96 7.15
CA SER A 337 36.08 -44.62 5.83
C SER A 337 34.65 -45.11 5.66
N ILE A 338 33.70 -44.18 5.47
CA ILE A 338 32.38 -44.48 4.91
C ILE A 338 32.60 -45.06 3.51
N SER A 339 32.03 -46.23 3.24
CA SER A 339 32.24 -46.93 1.98
C SER A 339 31.40 -46.34 0.85
N GLU A 340 31.93 -46.35 -0.38
CA GLU A 340 31.29 -45.78 -1.58
C GLU A 340 29.93 -46.45 -1.91
N SER A 341 29.67 -47.64 -1.36
CA SER A 341 28.37 -48.32 -1.40
C SER A 341 27.31 -47.64 -0.55
N ASP A 342 27.67 -47.06 0.59
CA ASP A 342 26.72 -46.42 1.52
C ASP A 342 26.24 -45.07 0.95
N LEU A 343 27.13 -44.34 0.27
CA LEU A 343 26.77 -43.11 -0.44
C LEU A 343 25.81 -43.38 -1.62
N LYS A 344 26.02 -44.47 -2.37
CA LYS A 344 25.12 -44.86 -3.47
C LYS A 344 23.75 -45.34 -2.98
N ALA A 345 23.68 -45.95 -1.80
CA ALA A 345 22.42 -46.32 -1.19
C ALA A 345 21.59 -45.07 -0.81
N MET A 346 22.24 -44.07 -0.19
CA MET A 346 21.58 -42.81 0.18
C MET A 346 21.13 -41.99 -1.05
N GLU A 347 21.92 -41.95 -2.13
CA GLU A 347 21.50 -41.31 -3.38
C GLU A 347 20.30 -42.01 -4.04
N SER A 348 20.22 -43.34 -3.94
CA SER A 348 19.09 -44.11 -4.50
C SER A 348 17.79 -43.92 -3.72
N GLU A 349 17.87 -43.69 -2.41
CA GLU A 349 16.72 -43.38 -1.56
C GLU A 349 16.22 -41.95 -1.77
N LEU A 350 17.12 -40.98 -1.97
CA LEU A 350 16.77 -39.61 -2.35
C LEU A 350 16.12 -39.51 -3.74
N MET A 351 16.54 -40.35 -4.69
CA MET A 351 15.90 -40.42 -6.01
C MET A 351 14.51 -41.06 -5.95
N LYS A 352 14.28 -42.05 -5.07
CA LYS A 352 12.95 -42.65 -4.90
C LYS A 352 11.95 -41.71 -4.24
N SER A 353 12.36 -40.97 -3.21
CA SER A 353 11.47 -39.98 -2.57
C SER A 353 11.12 -38.82 -3.51
N SER A 354 11.99 -38.49 -4.46
CA SER A 354 11.73 -37.46 -5.48
C SER A 354 10.70 -37.92 -6.53
N ILE A 355 10.62 -39.23 -6.83
CA ILE A 355 9.69 -39.78 -7.83
C ILE A 355 8.27 -39.93 -7.27
N GLU A 356 8.11 -40.18 -5.97
CA GLU A 356 6.78 -40.31 -5.34
C GLU A 356 6.02 -38.97 -5.16
N LEU A 357 6.69 -37.83 -5.38
CA LEU A 357 6.09 -36.50 -5.27
C LEU A 357 5.49 -35.95 -6.59
N GLU A 358 5.69 -36.62 -7.73
CA GLU A 358 5.17 -36.14 -9.03
C GLU A 358 3.71 -36.55 -9.34
N ASP A 359 3.10 -37.43 -8.54
CA ASP A 359 1.76 -37.98 -8.80
C ASP A 359 0.60 -37.40 -7.95
N ILE A 360 0.83 -36.33 -7.17
CA ILE A 360 -0.26 -35.68 -6.42
C ILE A 360 -0.82 -34.50 -7.23
N SER A 361 -1.71 -34.82 -8.16
CA SER A 361 -2.63 -33.85 -8.75
C SER A 361 -3.74 -33.49 -7.76
N GLU A 362 -3.45 -32.65 -6.78
CA GLU A 362 -4.49 -32.01 -5.97
C GLU A 362 -4.33 -30.49 -5.94
N VAL A 363 -5.46 -29.83 -6.10
CA VAL A 363 -5.64 -28.38 -6.20
C VAL A 363 -5.41 -27.79 -4.81
N GLU A 364 -4.18 -27.35 -4.52
CA GLU A 364 -3.90 -26.55 -3.33
C GLU A 364 -4.18 -25.07 -3.59
N VAL A 365 -5.35 -24.62 -3.14
CA VAL A 365 -5.64 -23.20 -2.91
C VAL A 365 -5.03 -22.84 -1.56
N VAL A 366 -3.77 -22.40 -1.57
CA VAL A 366 -3.09 -21.92 -0.36
C VAL A 366 -3.53 -20.49 -0.06
N PHE A 367 -4.39 -20.33 0.95
CA PHE A 367 -4.67 -19.04 1.58
C PHE A 367 -3.62 -18.76 2.64
N ASP A 368 -2.49 -18.18 2.24
CA ASP A 368 -1.53 -17.62 3.19
C ASP A 368 -1.99 -16.23 3.63
N ARG A 369 -2.78 -16.19 4.71
CA ARG A 369 -2.60 -15.31 5.89
C ARG A 369 -3.78 -15.44 6.85
N PRO A 370 -3.53 -15.48 8.18
CA PRO A 370 -4.60 -15.35 9.16
C PRO A 370 -5.15 -13.93 9.12
N PHE A 371 -6.47 -13.84 9.11
CA PHE A 371 -7.22 -12.61 9.31
C PHE A 371 -6.69 -11.85 10.53
N LEU A 372 -6.39 -10.56 10.33
CA LEU A 372 -6.36 -9.53 11.36
C LEU A 372 -7.61 -8.66 11.17
#